data_AF-A0ABD3PRH1-F1
#
_entry.id   AF-A0ABD3PRH1-F1
#
_cell.length_a   1.000
_cell.length_b   1.000
_cell.length_c   1.000
_cell.angle_alpha   90.00
_cell.angle_beta   90.00
_cell.angle_gamma   90.00
#
_symmetry.space_group_name_H-M   'P 1'
#
loop_
_entity.id
_entity.type
_entity.pdbx_description
1 polymer ?
#
loop_
_entity_poly.entity_id
_entity_poly.type
_entity_poly.pdbx_seq_one_letter_code
_entity_poly.pdbx_strand_id
1 'polypeptide(L)'
;MLLSNKHRIKAEAIILQGATVLAAKYLCQKQSSHGVRFANPCVRKQVTVESIYIRLGDNYFDRAYQMSYRSFWRLHDKLKDTIIQSVKDATISRKRTIRQLQRYQNRGGVPQNANPTFVPPPPNGEITTSIRLACALRYFAGGLPYDIMMNYGISHSEVLDSVWYVVDAVNRAKGFDISYPESADEQQKIASGFARISSVHFSNCGRSIDGILIWILKPTLEDAKRAGVDQQKFFCGRKNKYGLICQAVCDARGRFLDVSIVYGGSSSDLLAFEKSGLKQRLDRGLLAETKLVLFGANAYLNSLYIATIPKYFRRST
;
A
#
# COMPACT_ATOMS: atom_id res chain seq x y z
N MET A 1 -9.49 6.35 -39.80
CA MET A 1 -10.00 7.53 -39.05
C MET A 1 -10.01 7.39 -37.51
N LEU A 2 -9.87 6.20 -36.91
CA LEU A 2 -9.94 6.03 -35.43
C LEU A 2 -8.63 6.29 -34.64
N LEU A 3 -7.48 6.43 -35.32
CA LEU A 3 -6.19 6.69 -34.67
C LEU A 3 -5.99 8.17 -34.28
N SER A 4 -6.67 9.11 -34.95
CA SER A 4 -6.52 10.55 -34.71
C SER A 4 -7.13 11.00 -33.36
N ASN A 5 -8.24 10.39 -32.93
CA ASN A 5 -8.93 10.79 -31.69
C ASN A 5 -8.18 10.38 -30.40
N LYS A 6 -7.46 9.25 -30.39
CA LYS A 6 -6.69 8.81 -29.20
C LYS A 6 -5.51 9.72 -28.90
N HIS A 7 -4.86 10.26 -29.93
CA HIS A 7 -3.77 11.23 -29.76
C HIS A 7 -4.29 12.59 -29.30
N ARG A 8 -5.45 13.01 -29.82
CA ARG A 8 -6.09 14.27 -29.44
C ARG A 8 -6.57 14.28 -27.98
N ILE A 9 -7.20 13.20 -27.51
CA ILE A 9 -7.64 13.06 -26.10
C ILE A 9 -6.44 13.00 -25.14
N LYS A 10 -5.34 12.34 -25.52
CA LYS A 10 -4.09 12.35 -24.72
C LYS A 10 -3.44 13.73 -24.69
N ALA A 11 -3.42 14.44 -25.82
CA ALA A 11 -2.90 15.79 -25.90
C ALA A 11 -3.72 16.76 -25.04
N GLU A 12 -5.06 16.69 -25.07
CA GLU A 12 -5.94 17.54 -24.26
C GLU A 12 -5.79 17.28 -22.75
N ALA A 13 -5.63 16.02 -22.33
CA ALA A 13 -5.38 15.67 -20.93
C ALA A 13 -4.00 16.17 -20.44
N ILE A 14 -2.97 16.10 -21.29
CA ILE A 14 -1.63 16.64 -20.99
C ILE A 14 -1.66 18.17 -20.95
N ILE A 15 -2.42 18.82 -21.84
CA ILE A 15 -2.59 20.28 -21.85
C ILE A 15 -3.34 20.75 -20.60
N LEU A 16 -4.36 20.02 -20.13
CA LEU A 16 -5.10 20.38 -18.91
C LEU A 16 -4.24 20.23 -17.64
N GLN A 17 -3.43 19.17 -17.55
CA GLN A 17 -2.44 19.00 -16.47
C GLN A 17 -1.30 20.03 -16.56
N GLY A 18 -0.83 20.33 -17.76
CA GLY A 18 0.17 21.36 -18.01
C GLY A 18 -0.33 22.76 -17.64
N ALA A 19 -1.57 23.11 -18.02
CA ALA A 19 -2.21 24.38 -17.71
C ALA A 19 -2.45 24.55 -16.21
N THR A 20 -2.80 23.49 -15.47
CA THR A 20 -2.93 23.55 -14.00
C THR A 20 -1.58 23.73 -13.31
N VAL A 21 -0.52 23.08 -13.80
CA VAL A 21 0.84 23.29 -13.29
C VAL A 21 1.38 24.68 -13.64
N LEU A 22 1.08 25.20 -14.84
CA LEU A 22 1.48 26.55 -15.24
C LEU A 22 0.73 27.62 -14.45
N ALA A 23 -0.58 27.44 -14.23
CA ALA A 23 -1.38 28.32 -13.38
C ALA A 23 -0.86 28.29 -11.93
N ALA A 24 -0.52 27.11 -11.40
CA ALA A 24 0.09 26.98 -10.07
C ALA A 24 1.46 27.67 -10.00
N LYS A 25 2.31 27.54 -11.03
CA LYS A 25 3.61 28.24 -11.10
C LYS A 25 3.46 29.75 -11.25
N TYR A 26 2.53 30.23 -12.07
CA TYR A 26 2.25 31.65 -12.26
C TYR A 26 1.70 32.29 -10.97
N LEU A 27 0.83 31.57 -10.24
CA LEU A 27 0.35 31.98 -8.92
C LEU A 27 1.48 32.00 -7.87
N CYS A 28 2.44 31.08 -7.96
CA CYS A 28 3.60 31.03 -7.07
C CYS A 28 4.63 32.15 -7.37
N GLN A 29 4.92 32.43 -8.65
CA GLN A 29 5.87 33.46 -9.06
C GLN A 29 5.39 34.88 -8.76
N LYS A 30 4.07 35.13 -8.78
CA LYS A 30 3.51 36.43 -8.37
C LYS A 30 3.63 36.69 -6.86
N GLN A 31 3.94 35.68 -6.04
CA GLN A 31 4.14 35.83 -4.59
C GLN A 31 5.59 36.11 -4.19
N SER A 32 6.57 35.91 -5.10
CA SER A 32 8.00 36.08 -4.82
C SER A 32 8.56 37.49 -5.11
N SER A 33 7.69 38.49 -5.31
CA SER A 33 8.14 39.86 -5.53
C SER A 33 7.27 40.82 -4.72
N HIS A 34 7.87 41.36 -3.66
CA HIS A 34 7.44 42.49 -2.83
C HIS A 34 6.66 42.16 -1.56
N GLY A 35 7.36 42.34 -0.43
CA GLY A 35 6.80 42.81 0.83
C GLY A 35 6.01 41.79 1.63
N VAL A 36 6.27 41.75 2.93
CA VAL A 36 5.45 41.06 3.92
C VAL A 36 4.00 41.52 3.78
N ARG A 37 3.18 40.73 3.09
CA ARG A 37 1.73 40.80 3.15
C ARG A 37 1.30 39.50 3.79
N PHE A 38 0.61 39.60 4.92
CA PHE A 38 -0.19 38.50 5.46
C PHE A 38 -1.17 38.07 4.35
N ALA A 39 -0.77 37.09 3.54
CA ALA A 39 -1.67 36.48 2.59
C ALA A 39 -2.80 35.87 3.41
N ASN A 40 -4.04 36.24 3.09
CA ASN A 40 -5.20 35.55 3.66
C ASN A 40 -4.96 34.04 3.50
N PRO A 41 -4.99 33.27 4.60
CA PRO A 41 -4.74 31.84 4.51
C PRO A 41 -5.71 31.26 3.49
N CYS A 42 -5.18 30.59 2.46
CA CYS A 42 -5.99 29.92 1.46
C CYS A 42 -6.95 28.97 2.19
N VAL A 43 -8.23 29.31 2.16
CA VAL A 43 -9.28 28.52 2.82
C VAL A 43 -9.45 27.23 2.01
N ARG A 44 -8.84 26.15 2.49
CA ARG A 44 -9.02 24.82 1.89
C ARG A 44 -10.45 24.38 2.16
N LYS A 45 -11.19 23.91 1.17
CA LYS A 45 -12.51 23.31 1.37
C LYS A 45 -12.42 21.81 1.16
N GLN A 46 -12.88 21.03 2.14
CA GLN A 46 -12.91 19.57 2.03
C GLN A 46 -13.82 19.14 0.87
N VAL A 47 -13.34 18.22 0.04
CA VAL A 47 -14.07 17.70 -1.12
C VAL A 47 -14.44 16.25 -0.89
N THR A 48 -15.70 15.88 -1.14
CA THR A 48 -16.18 14.51 -0.97
C THR A 48 -15.69 13.57 -2.07
N VAL A 49 -15.61 12.28 -1.77
CA VAL A 49 -15.27 11.24 -2.76
C VAL A 49 -16.29 11.22 -3.91
N GLU A 50 -17.57 11.43 -3.60
CA GLU A 50 -18.64 11.54 -4.60
C GLU A 50 -18.43 12.71 -5.57
N SER A 51 -18.07 13.89 -5.07
CA SER A 51 -17.75 15.04 -5.93
C SER A 51 -16.54 14.78 -6.83
N ILE A 52 -15.53 14.05 -6.33
CA ILE A 52 -14.40 13.61 -7.16
C ILE A 52 -14.85 12.60 -8.22
N TYR A 53 -15.68 11.64 -7.84
CA TYR A 53 -16.20 10.65 -8.77
C TYR A 53 -17.04 11.29 -9.89
N ILE A 54 -17.94 12.22 -9.57
CA ILE A 54 -18.73 12.96 -10.57
C ILE A 54 -17.82 13.69 -11.57
N ARG A 55 -16.68 14.24 -11.12
CA ARG A 55 -15.72 14.93 -11.99
C ARG A 55 -14.86 13.99 -12.84
N LEU A 56 -14.50 12.82 -12.31
CA LEU A 56 -13.65 11.84 -13.00
C LEU A 56 -14.45 10.93 -13.93
N GLY A 57 -15.63 10.50 -13.53
CA GLY A 57 -16.35 9.37 -14.13
C GLY A 57 -15.68 8.03 -13.88
N ASP A 58 -16.35 6.94 -14.29
CA ASP A 58 -15.94 5.57 -14.02
C ASP A 58 -14.49 5.26 -14.44
N ASN A 59 -14.17 5.51 -15.71
CA ASN A 59 -12.88 5.12 -16.29
C ASN A 59 -11.68 5.78 -15.59
N TYR A 60 -11.81 7.05 -15.21
CA TYR A 60 -10.73 7.77 -14.54
C TYR A 60 -10.70 7.47 -13.04
N PHE A 61 -11.84 7.22 -12.42
CA PHE A 61 -11.88 6.75 -11.03
C PHE A 61 -11.18 5.39 -10.90
N ASP A 62 -11.51 4.43 -11.76
CA ASP A 62 -10.90 3.09 -11.76
C ASP A 62 -9.38 3.15 -11.87
N ARG A 63 -8.86 3.99 -12.78
CA ARG A 63 -7.42 4.20 -12.93
C ARG A 63 -6.80 4.91 -11.74
N ALA A 64 -7.51 5.89 -11.17
CA ALA A 64 -6.99 6.68 -10.07
C ALA A 64 -6.94 5.88 -8.75
N TYR A 65 -7.96 5.07 -8.48
CA TYR A 65 -8.12 4.35 -7.20
C TYR A 65 -7.82 2.85 -7.31
N GLN A 66 -7.50 2.35 -8.51
CA GLN A 66 -7.29 0.93 -8.82
C GLN A 66 -8.50 0.04 -8.48
N MET A 67 -9.70 0.63 -8.45
CA MET A 67 -10.97 -0.07 -8.20
C MET A 67 -12.17 0.76 -8.66
N SER A 68 -13.29 0.07 -8.93
CA SER A 68 -14.56 0.73 -9.22
C SER A 68 -15.11 1.54 -8.06
N TYR A 69 -15.91 2.56 -8.37
CA TYR A 69 -16.63 3.35 -7.36
C TYR A 69 -17.51 2.49 -6.45
N ARG A 70 -18.16 1.46 -7.03
CA ARG A 70 -18.94 0.48 -6.25
C ARG A 70 -18.04 -0.36 -5.33
N SER A 71 -16.90 -0.82 -5.82
CA SER A 71 -15.93 -1.58 -5.00
C SER A 71 -15.35 -0.71 -3.89
N PHE A 72 -15.12 0.58 -4.13
CA PHE A 72 -14.67 1.55 -3.15
C PHE A 72 -15.61 1.60 -1.94
N TRP A 73 -16.91 1.77 -2.17
CA TRP A 73 -17.87 1.81 -1.06
C TRP A 73 -18.02 0.48 -0.33
N ARG A 74 -17.95 -0.65 -1.06
CA ARG A 74 -17.92 -1.98 -0.42
C ARG A 74 -16.69 -2.17 0.47
N LEU A 75 -15.54 -1.61 0.08
CA LEU A 75 -14.33 -1.64 0.90
C LEU A 75 -14.45 -0.69 2.09
N HIS A 76 -14.99 0.50 1.86
CA HIS A 76 -15.27 1.48 2.91
C HIS A 76 -16.20 0.92 3.98
N ASP A 77 -17.30 0.27 3.61
CA ASP A 77 -18.25 -0.33 4.54
C ASP A 77 -17.60 -1.39 5.44
N LYS A 78 -16.65 -2.14 4.91
CA LYS A 78 -15.89 -3.15 5.67
C LYS A 78 -14.84 -2.56 6.61
N LEU A 79 -14.31 -1.37 6.29
CA LEU A 79 -13.19 -0.77 7.02
C LEU A 79 -13.58 0.45 7.86
N LYS A 80 -14.79 1.02 7.71
CA LYS A 80 -15.16 2.29 8.36
C LYS A 80 -14.95 2.26 9.88
N ASP A 81 -15.33 1.17 10.54
CA ASP A 81 -15.25 1.07 12.00
C ASP A 81 -13.80 0.88 12.46
N THR A 82 -13.01 0.09 11.74
CA THR A 82 -11.58 -0.10 12.05
C THR A 82 -10.76 1.15 11.74
N ILE A 83 -11.12 1.94 10.73
CA ILE A 83 -10.53 3.26 10.45
C ILE A 83 -10.83 4.22 11.61
N ILE A 84 -12.07 4.28 12.10
CA ILE A 84 -12.44 5.11 13.26
C ILE A 84 -11.59 4.71 14.48
N GLN A 85 -11.41 3.41 14.71
CA GLN A 85 -10.58 2.92 15.81
C GLN A 85 -9.11 3.32 15.64
N SER A 86 -8.53 3.15 14.45
CA SER A 86 -7.15 3.57 14.16
C SER A 86 -6.92 5.06 14.41
N VAL A 87 -7.88 5.91 14.02
CA VAL A 87 -7.81 7.35 14.29
C VAL A 87 -7.82 7.62 15.81
N LYS A 88 -8.73 6.98 16.56
CA LYS A 88 -8.81 7.12 18.02
C LYS A 88 -7.51 6.70 18.71
N ASP A 89 -6.95 5.56 18.34
CA ASP A 89 -5.70 5.03 18.91
C ASP A 89 -4.53 5.99 18.66
N ALA A 90 -4.44 6.54 17.44
CA ALA A 90 -3.42 7.51 17.10
C ALA A 90 -3.58 8.84 17.85
N THR A 91 -4.82 9.32 18.03
CA THR A 91 -5.10 10.52 18.83
C THR A 91 -4.70 10.32 20.30
N ILE A 92 -5.00 9.15 20.88
CA ILE A 92 -4.57 8.80 22.24
C ILE A 92 -3.04 8.78 22.33
N SER A 93 -2.38 8.17 21.36
CA SER A 93 -0.92 8.06 21.31
C SER A 93 -0.25 9.44 21.22
N ARG A 94 -0.72 10.32 20.32
CA ARG A 94 -0.24 11.72 20.22
C ARG A 94 -0.42 12.49 21.53
N LYS A 95 -1.58 12.37 22.19
CA LYS A 95 -1.83 13.03 23.49
C LYS A 95 -0.87 12.52 24.57
N ARG A 96 -0.55 11.23 24.60
CA ARG A 96 0.45 10.65 25.52
C ARG A 96 1.85 11.22 25.25
N THR A 97 2.27 11.26 24.00
CA THR A 97 3.58 11.83 23.62
C THR A 97 3.69 13.31 23.99
N ILE A 98 2.66 14.11 23.70
CA ILE A 98 2.65 15.54 24.06
C ILE A 98 2.76 15.72 25.58
N ARG A 99 2.01 14.95 26.38
CA ARG A 99 2.11 15.00 27.84
C ARG A 99 3.50 14.62 28.35
N GLN A 100 4.16 13.64 27.72
CA GLN A 100 5.54 13.26 28.06
C GLN A 100 6.53 14.37 27.71
N LEU A 101 6.41 14.98 26.53
CA LEU A 101 7.27 16.09 26.10
C LEU A 101 7.05 17.36 26.95
N GLN A 102 5.81 17.67 27.33
CA GLN A 102 5.49 18.79 28.20
C GLN A 102 6.07 18.64 29.61
N ARG A 103 6.19 17.40 30.12
CA ARG A 103 6.91 17.13 31.37
C ARG A 103 8.40 17.46 31.30
N TYR A 104 8.98 17.58 30.09
CA TYR A 104 10.36 17.99 29.86
C TYR A 104 10.54 19.49 29.57
N GLN A 105 9.47 20.27 29.42
CA GLN A 105 9.53 21.72 29.25
C GLN A 105 8.56 22.45 30.19
N ASN A 106 8.94 22.60 31.46
CA ASN A 106 8.43 23.69 32.29
C ASN A 106 9.32 24.92 32.12
N ARG A 107 9.18 25.63 30.98
CA ARG A 107 9.59 27.03 30.85
C ARG A 107 8.52 27.78 30.06
N GLY A 108 7.64 28.47 30.76
CA GLY A 108 6.65 29.40 30.20
C GLY A 108 5.22 28.87 30.25
N GLY A 109 4.59 28.95 31.42
CA GLY A 109 3.15 28.68 31.57
C GLY A 109 2.30 29.84 31.04
N VAL A 110 1.18 29.49 30.42
CA VAL A 110 0.05 30.40 30.11
C VAL A 110 -0.47 31.01 31.42
N PRO A 111 -0.85 32.31 31.47
CA PRO A 111 -1.38 32.94 32.67
C PRO A 111 -2.60 32.18 33.22
N GLN A 112 -2.68 32.07 34.55
CA GLN A 112 -3.69 31.30 35.31
C GLN A 112 -5.14 31.77 35.10
N ASN A 113 -5.37 32.87 34.36
CA ASN A 113 -6.69 33.47 34.11
C ASN A 113 -7.24 33.23 32.69
N ALA A 114 -6.62 32.36 31.88
CA ALA A 114 -7.20 31.97 30.60
C ALA A 114 -8.23 30.85 30.78
N ASN A 115 -9.49 31.11 30.44
CA ASN A 115 -10.56 30.10 30.40
C ASN A 115 -10.08 28.85 29.63
N PRO A 116 -10.05 27.65 30.25
CA PRO A 116 -9.45 26.46 29.65
C PRO A 116 -10.42 25.77 28.67
N THR A 117 -11.12 26.46 27.79
CA THR A 117 -12.12 25.79 26.95
C THR A 117 -12.52 26.64 25.76
N PHE A 118 -11.76 26.55 24.67
CA PHE A 118 -12.28 26.31 23.33
C PHE A 118 -11.08 26.12 22.39
N VAL A 119 -10.63 24.87 22.20
CA VAL A 119 -9.82 24.61 20.99
C VAL A 119 -10.81 24.79 19.84
N PRO A 120 -10.65 25.79 18.95
CA PRO A 120 -11.59 25.97 17.87
C PRO A 120 -11.68 24.67 17.08
N PRO A 121 -12.90 24.26 16.66
CA PRO A 121 -13.03 23.07 15.83
C PRO A 121 -12.10 23.20 14.63
N PRO A 122 -11.51 22.09 14.16
CA PRO A 122 -10.63 22.14 13.00
C PRO A 122 -11.35 22.92 11.89
N PRO A 123 -10.70 23.92 11.28
CA PRO A 123 -11.39 24.91 10.44
C PRO A 123 -12.12 24.30 9.23
N ASN A 124 -11.79 23.04 8.87
CA ASN A 124 -12.39 22.29 7.77
C ASN A 124 -13.30 21.13 8.22
N GLY A 125 -13.62 21.03 9.51
CA GLY A 125 -14.38 19.92 10.07
C GLY A 125 -13.59 18.62 10.20
N GLU A 126 -14.28 17.54 10.57
CA GLU A 126 -13.69 16.22 10.70
C GLU A 126 -13.49 15.56 9.32
N ILE A 127 -12.31 14.97 9.11
CA ILE A 127 -12.01 14.23 7.89
C ILE A 127 -12.75 12.90 7.95
N THR A 128 -13.68 12.70 7.03
CA THR A 128 -14.49 11.50 6.96
C THR A 128 -13.65 10.26 6.64
N THR A 129 -14.11 9.10 7.11
CA THR A 129 -13.45 7.80 6.84
C THR A 129 -13.36 7.47 5.36
N SER A 130 -14.33 7.93 4.54
CA SER A 130 -14.29 7.78 3.09
C SER A 130 -13.15 8.59 2.46
N ILE A 131 -12.91 9.82 2.91
CA ILE A 131 -11.77 10.61 2.44
C ILE A 131 -10.46 9.97 2.87
N ARG A 132 -10.35 9.50 4.13
CA ARG A 132 -9.14 8.81 4.61
C ARG A 132 -8.81 7.58 3.76
N LEU A 133 -9.81 6.73 3.48
CA LEU A 133 -9.65 5.58 2.59
C LEU A 133 -9.22 6.01 1.19
N ALA A 134 -9.86 7.04 0.65
CA ALA A 134 -9.58 7.50 -0.70
C ALA A 134 -8.17 8.10 -0.83
N CYS A 135 -7.69 8.84 0.18
CA CYS A 135 -6.31 9.31 0.26
C CYS A 135 -5.31 8.15 0.27
N ALA A 136 -5.56 7.13 1.09
CA ALA A 136 -4.69 5.95 1.16
C ALA A 136 -4.64 5.19 -0.17
N LEU A 137 -5.79 4.92 -0.79
CA LEU A 137 -5.86 4.25 -2.09
C LEU A 137 -5.15 5.03 -3.19
N ARG A 138 -5.31 6.36 -3.23
CA ARG A 138 -4.57 7.21 -4.19
C ARG A 138 -3.07 7.13 -3.96
N TYR A 139 -2.63 7.10 -2.71
CA TYR A 139 -1.22 6.98 -2.37
C TYR A 139 -0.65 5.62 -2.80
N PHE A 140 -1.35 4.51 -2.51
CA PHE A 140 -0.93 3.16 -2.93
C PHE A 140 -0.92 2.99 -4.46
N ALA A 141 -1.78 3.71 -5.16
CA ALA A 141 -1.78 3.77 -6.63
C ALA A 141 -0.65 4.64 -7.21
N GLY A 142 0.26 5.16 -6.38
CA GLY A 142 1.40 5.99 -6.80
C GLY A 142 1.11 7.49 -6.88
N GLY A 143 -0.01 7.96 -6.31
CA GLY A 143 -0.35 9.38 -6.27
C GLY A 143 0.57 10.19 -5.35
N LEU A 144 0.99 11.37 -5.80
CA LEU A 144 1.77 12.29 -4.97
C LEU A 144 0.91 12.86 -3.83
N PRO A 145 1.41 12.88 -2.57
CA PRO A 145 0.65 13.43 -1.44
C PRO A 145 0.17 14.88 -1.65
N TYR A 146 0.95 15.71 -2.34
CA TYR A 146 0.56 17.08 -2.68
C TYR A 146 -0.65 17.14 -3.61
N ASP A 147 -0.74 16.25 -4.60
CA ASP A 147 -1.89 16.20 -5.50
C ASP A 147 -3.14 15.71 -4.75
N ILE A 148 -2.97 14.73 -3.86
CA ILE A 148 -4.06 14.20 -3.03
C ILE A 148 -4.57 15.29 -2.07
N MET A 149 -3.65 16.04 -1.46
CA MET A 149 -3.95 17.20 -0.60
C MET A 149 -4.83 18.21 -1.33
N MET A 150 -4.44 18.60 -2.55
CA MET A 150 -5.18 19.57 -3.36
C MET A 150 -6.55 19.03 -3.79
N ASN A 151 -6.65 17.74 -4.12
CA ASN A 151 -7.91 17.13 -4.56
C ASN A 151 -8.96 17.03 -3.46
N TYR A 152 -8.54 16.73 -2.23
CA TYR A 152 -9.43 16.50 -1.09
C TYR A 152 -9.57 17.71 -0.16
N GLY A 153 -8.74 18.74 -0.31
CA GLY A 153 -8.78 19.94 0.53
C GLY A 153 -8.38 19.69 1.98
N ILE A 154 -7.53 18.68 2.22
CA ILE A 154 -6.99 18.36 3.55
C ILE A 154 -5.51 18.80 3.66
N SER A 155 -4.85 18.60 4.80
CA SER A 155 -3.42 18.90 4.94
C SER A 155 -2.55 17.76 4.41
N HIS A 156 -1.30 18.07 4.02
CA HIS A 156 -0.34 17.05 3.59
C HIS A 156 -0.11 15.98 4.68
N SER A 157 0.01 16.40 5.95
CA SER A 157 0.17 15.47 7.07
C SER A 157 -1.05 14.56 7.22
N GLU A 158 -2.27 15.07 7.05
CA GLU A 158 -3.48 14.25 7.13
C GLU A 158 -3.61 13.25 5.98
N VAL A 159 -3.04 13.53 4.80
CA VAL A 159 -2.92 12.53 3.72
C VAL A 159 -2.05 11.36 4.21
N LEU A 160 -0.86 11.64 4.72
CA LEU A 160 0.08 10.61 5.17
C LEU A 160 -0.43 9.84 6.40
N ASP A 161 -1.05 10.55 7.35
CA ASP A 161 -1.69 9.91 8.50
C ASP A 161 -2.82 8.98 8.06
N SER A 162 -3.61 9.38 7.05
CA SER A 162 -4.68 8.55 6.50
C SER A 162 -4.16 7.25 5.87
N VAL A 163 -2.97 7.27 5.26
CA VAL A 163 -2.30 6.06 4.74
C VAL A 163 -2.11 5.06 5.89
N TRP A 164 -1.49 5.49 6.99
CA TRP A 164 -1.21 4.61 8.13
C TRP A 164 -2.48 4.14 8.84
N TYR A 165 -3.48 5.01 9.01
CA TYR A 165 -4.75 4.60 9.62
C TYR A 165 -5.46 3.49 8.83
N VAL A 166 -5.38 3.56 7.50
CA VAL A 166 -5.96 2.55 6.61
C VAL A 166 -5.14 1.26 6.66
N VAL A 167 -3.80 1.33 6.67
CA VAL A 167 -2.94 0.14 6.88
C VAL A 167 -3.31 -0.56 8.18
N ASP A 168 -3.37 0.19 9.29
CA ASP A 168 -3.72 -0.37 10.60
C ASP A 168 -5.16 -0.90 10.62
N ALA A 169 -6.09 -0.24 9.92
CA ALA A 169 -7.47 -0.68 9.83
C ALA A 169 -7.61 -2.01 9.08
N VAL A 170 -6.84 -2.19 8.00
CA VAL A 170 -6.78 -3.44 7.24
C VAL A 170 -6.17 -4.55 8.09
N ASN A 171 -5.05 -4.28 8.77
CA ASN A 171 -4.39 -5.28 9.64
C ASN A 171 -5.23 -5.73 10.84
N ARG A 172 -6.20 -4.92 11.27
CA ARG A 172 -7.17 -5.30 12.32
C ARG A 172 -8.36 -6.10 11.79
N ALA A 173 -8.68 -5.93 10.52
CA ALA A 173 -9.86 -6.53 9.93
C ALA A 173 -9.55 -7.95 9.45
N LYS A 174 -9.86 -8.95 10.28
CA LYS A 174 -9.61 -10.39 10.01
C LYS A 174 -10.09 -10.86 8.63
N GLY A 175 -11.12 -10.23 8.07
CA GLY A 175 -11.62 -10.54 6.73
C GLY A 175 -10.66 -10.20 5.58
N PHE A 176 -9.54 -9.53 5.87
CA PHE A 176 -8.45 -9.21 4.94
C PHE A 176 -7.18 -10.00 5.22
N ASP A 177 -7.21 -10.93 6.19
CA ASP A 177 -6.05 -11.78 6.47
C ASP A 177 -5.71 -12.61 5.24
N ILE A 178 -4.44 -12.56 4.84
CA ILE A 178 -3.93 -13.38 3.75
C ILE A 178 -3.55 -14.73 4.36
N SER A 179 -4.46 -15.70 4.23
CA SER A 179 -4.27 -17.05 4.76
C SER A 179 -4.37 -18.09 3.66
N TYR A 180 -3.37 -18.96 3.60
CA TYR A 180 -3.39 -20.08 2.69
C TYR A 180 -4.46 -21.10 3.11
N PRO A 181 -5.33 -21.56 2.19
CA PRO A 181 -6.44 -22.43 2.56
C PRO A 181 -5.97 -23.86 2.85
N GLU A 182 -6.52 -24.41 3.94
CA GLU A 182 -6.15 -25.72 4.48
C GLU A 182 -7.03 -26.84 3.94
N SER A 183 -8.23 -26.53 3.46
CA SER A 183 -9.15 -27.51 2.87
C SER A 183 -8.61 -28.06 1.55
N ALA A 184 -8.57 -29.39 1.42
CA ALA A 184 -8.24 -30.09 0.18
C ALA A 184 -9.12 -29.64 -1.00
N ASP A 185 -10.42 -29.43 -0.77
CA ASP A 185 -11.36 -28.96 -1.79
C ASP A 185 -11.00 -27.56 -2.31
N GLU A 186 -10.64 -26.65 -1.42
CA GLU A 186 -10.22 -25.29 -1.82
C GLU A 186 -8.90 -25.31 -2.57
N GLN A 187 -7.95 -26.13 -2.12
CA GLN A 187 -6.68 -26.33 -2.81
C GLN A 187 -6.91 -26.89 -4.23
N GLN A 188 -7.80 -27.86 -4.39
CA GLN A 188 -8.14 -28.44 -5.68
C GLN A 188 -8.86 -27.44 -6.60
N LYS A 189 -9.73 -26.60 -6.04
CA LYS A 189 -10.36 -25.49 -6.78
C LYS A 189 -9.31 -24.53 -7.31
N ILE A 190 -8.29 -24.19 -6.53
CA ILE A 190 -7.19 -23.34 -7.00
C ILE A 190 -6.43 -24.03 -8.13
N ALA A 191 -6.10 -25.32 -7.99
CA ALA A 191 -5.41 -26.08 -9.01
C ALA A 191 -6.19 -26.17 -10.33
N SER A 192 -7.52 -26.36 -10.25
CA SER A 192 -8.40 -26.31 -11.42
C SER A 192 -8.36 -24.96 -12.14
N GLY A 193 -8.11 -23.87 -11.38
CA GLY A 193 -7.89 -22.54 -11.92
C GLY A 193 -6.67 -22.48 -12.83
N PHE A 194 -5.55 -23.09 -12.41
CA PHE A 194 -4.33 -23.20 -13.22
C PHE A 194 -4.54 -24.11 -14.43
N ALA A 195 -5.14 -25.28 -14.25
CA ALA A 195 -5.41 -26.22 -15.34
C ALA A 195 -6.24 -25.58 -16.46
N ARG A 196 -7.23 -24.76 -16.12
CA ARG A 196 -8.10 -24.06 -17.08
C ARG A 196 -7.37 -23.00 -17.91
N ILE A 197 -6.41 -22.29 -17.33
CA ILE A 197 -5.67 -21.23 -18.05
C ILE A 197 -4.43 -21.77 -18.77
N SER A 198 -3.95 -22.95 -18.37
CA SER A 198 -2.81 -23.61 -19.01
C SER A 198 -3.24 -24.30 -20.31
N SER A 199 -2.44 -24.17 -21.37
CA SER A 199 -2.68 -24.87 -22.64
C SER A 199 -2.46 -26.38 -22.57
N VAL A 200 -1.71 -26.84 -21.56
CA VAL A 200 -1.34 -28.25 -21.32
C VAL A 200 -2.14 -28.90 -20.19
N HIS A 201 -3.09 -28.16 -19.60
CA HIS A 201 -3.99 -28.62 -18.54
C HIS A 201 -3.30 -29.26 -17.33
N PHE A 202 -2.23 -28.62 -16.81
CA PHE A 202 -1.56 -29.08 -15.60
C PHE A 202 -2.52 -29.07 -14.40
N SER A 203 -2.93 -30.26 -13.95
CA SER A 203 -3.86 -30.45 -12.83
C SER A 203 -3.17 -30.49 -11.47
N ASN A 204 -1.85 -30.62 -11.44
CA ASN A 204 -1.05 -30.69 -10.21
C ASN A 204 -0.47 -29.34 -9.76
N CYS A 205 -0.65 -28.27 -10.54
CA CYS A 205 -0.23 -26.93 -10.15
C CYS A 205 -1.16 -26.39 -9.09
N GLY A 206 -0.76 -26.50 -7.83
CA GLY A 206 -1.52 -25.95 -6.73
C GLY A 206 -1.50 -24.43 -6.78
N ARG A 207 -0.31 -23.84 -6.90
CA ARG A 207 -0.06 -22.39 -6.73
C ARG A 207 1.25 -21.97 -7.41
N SER A 208 1.44 -20.67 -7.58
CA SER A 208 2.72 -20.09 -7.99
C SER A 208 3.37 -19.32 -6.86
N ILE A 209 4.69 -19.47 -6.70
CA ILE A 209 5.50 -18.74 -5.71
C ILE A 209 6.59 -17.93 -6.40
N ASP A 210 6.73 -16.67 -6.02
CA ASP A 210 7.82 -15.82 -6.49
C ASP A 210 8.35 -14.89 -5.38
N GLY A 211 9.58 -14.42 -5.57
CA GLY A 211 10.28 -13.51 -4.67
C GLY A 211 10.54 -12.16 -5.33
N ILE A 212 10.32 -11.07 -4.58
CA ILE A 212 10.68 -9.71 -4.99
C ILE A 212 11.42 -8.98 -3.87
N LEU A 213 12.44 -8.22 -4.25
CA LEU A 213 13.12 -7.30 -3.33
C LEU A 213 12.32 -6.00 -3.23
N ILE A 214 11.63 -5.77 -2.12
CA ILE A 214 10.99 -4.49 -1.79
C ILE A 214 12.08 -3.53 -1.33
N TRP A 215 12.28 -2.45 -2.08
CA TRP A 215 13.29 -1.46 -1.73
C TRP A 215 12.88 -0.64 -0.52
N ILE A 216 13.85 -0.39 0.35
CA ILE A 216 13.68 0.46 1.52
C ILE A 216 14.80 1.48 1.56
N LEU A 217 14.61 2.54 2.35
CA LEU A 217 15.71 3.38 2.77
C LEU A 217 16.69 2.55 3.61
N LYS A 218 17.96 2.94 3.60
CA LYS A 218 18.95 2.32 4.48
C LYS A 218 18.41 2.39 5.92
N PRO A 219 18.21 1.25 6.61
CA PRO A 219 17.73 1.25 7.99
C PRO A 219 18.68 2.05 8.88
N THR A 220 18.16 2.73 9.90
CA THR A 220 19.01 3.35 10.92
C THR A 220 19.72 2.28 11.76
N LEU A 221 20.74 2.67 12.53
CA LEU A 221 21.41 1.73 13.45
C LEU A 221 20.44 1.22 14.52
N GLU A 222 19.48 2.05 14.93
CA GLU A 222 18.42 1.65 15.86
C GLU A 222 17.46 0.64 15.24
N ASP A 223 17.05 0.83 13.98
CA ASP A 223 16.23 -0.15 13.25
C ASP A 223 16.91 -1.51 13.17
N ALA A 224 18.20 -1.52 12.80
CA ALA A 224 19.01 -2.72 12.71
C ALA A 224 19.13 -3.42 14.07
N LYS A 225 19.43 -2.66 15.13
CA LYS A 225 19.50 -3.18 16.50
C LYS A 225 18.17 -3.78 16.97
N ARG A 226 17.03 -3.12 16.68
CA ARG A 226 15.69 -3.65 16.99
C ARG A 226 15.38 -4.93 16.24
N ALA A 227 15.83 -5.02 14.99
CA ALA A 227 15.70 -6.24 14.18
C ALA A 227 16.69 -7.35 14.60
N GLY A 228 17.63 -7.08 15.53
CA GLY A 228 18.63 -8.04 15.98
C GLY A 228 19.69 -8.38 14.93
N VAL A 229 19.85 -7.54 13.89
CA VAL A 229 20.77 -7.78 12.76
C VAL A 229 21.54 -6.52 12.39
N ASP A 230 22.64 -6.68 11.64
CA ASP A 230 23.38 -5.54 11.11
C ASP A 230 22.69 -4.89 9.89
N GLN A 231 22.93 -3.61 9.65
CA GLN A 231 22.40 -2.86 8.49
C GLN A 231 22.71 -3.55 7.15
N GLN A 232 23.88 -4.21 7.04
CA GLN A 232 24.28 -4.92 5.83
C GLN A 232 23.38 -6.11 5.51
N LYS A 233 22.64 -6.64 6.49
CA LYS A 233 21.68 -7.73 6.23
C LYS A 233 20.51 -7.29 5.36
N PHE A 234 20.25 -6.00 5.26
CA PHE A 234 19.26 -5.44 4.36
C PHE A 234 19.81 -5.12 2.98
N PHE A 235 21.13 -5.14 2.79
CA PHE A 235 21.76 -4.76 1.53
C PHE A 235 21.84 -5.92 0.54
N CYS A 236 21.21 -5.75 -0.62
CA CYS A 236 21.27 -6.71 -1.72
C CYS A 236 22.41 -6.32 -2.69
N GLY A 237 23.53 -7.05 -2.64
CA GLY A 237 24.68 -6.79 -3.51
C GLY A 237 24.34 -6.83 -5.01
N ARG A 238 23.53 -7.81 -5.44
CA ARG A 238 23.09 -7.95 -6.84
C ARG A 238 22.32 -6.74 -7.38
N LYS A 239 21.52 -6.10 -6.53
CA LYS A 239 20.68 -4.95 -6.91
C LYS A 239 21.29 -3.62 -6.53
N ASN A 240 22.35 -3.61 -5.71
CA ASN A 240 22.95 -2.42 -5.12
C ASN A 240 21.90 -1.53 -4.42
N LYS A 241 21.01 -2.16 -3.64
CA LYS A 241 19.91 -1.50 -2.92
C LYS A 241 19.70 -2.15 -1.56
N TYR A 242 19.24 -1.36 -0.60
CA TYR A 242 18.67 -1.88 0.65
C TYR A 242 17.24 -2.33 0.40
N GLY A 243 16.85 -3.46 0.97
CA GLY A 243 15.54 -4.04 0.74
C GLY A 243 15.15 -5.13 1.72
N LEU A 244 13.90 -5.54 1.62
CA LEU A 244 13.34 -6.73 2.25
C LEU A 244 12.92 -7.70 1.14
N ILE A 245 13.14 -8.99 1.36
CA ILE A 245 12.66 -10.03 0.47
C ILE A 245 11.22 -10.29 0.81
N CYS A 246 10.34 -10.04 -0.15
CA CYS A 246 8.94 -10.42 -0.11
C CYS A 246 8.77 -11.67 -0.96
N GLN A 247 8.26 -12.73 -0.33
CA GLN A 247 7.83 -13.94 -1.02
C GLN A 247 6.32 -13.96 -1.00
N ALA A 248 5.72 -14.21 -2.15
CA ALA A 248 4.28 -14.28 -2.26
C ALA A 248 3.88 -15.53 -3.03
N VAL A 249 2.81 -16.16 -2.54
CA VAL A 249 2.15 -17.27 -3.20
C VAL A 249 0.81 -16.78 -3.73
N CYS A 250 0.51 -17.10 -4.99
CA CYS A 250 -0.72 -16.66 -5.64
C CYS A 250 -1.49 -17.80 -6.32
N ASP A 251 -2.77 -17.53 -6.54
CA ASP A 251 -3.62 -18.34 -7.41
C ASP A 251 -3.48 -17.96 -8.88
N ALA A 252 -4.19 -18.69 -9.76
CA ALA A 252 -4.22 -18.46 -11.20
C ALA A 252 -4.74 -17.06 -11.62
N ARG A 253 -5.32 -16.28 -10.72
CA ARG A 253 -5.79 -14.90 -10.94
C ARG A 253 -4.87 -13.86 -10.32
N GLY A 254 -3.73 -14.27 -9.76
CA GLY A 254 -2.79 -13.38 -9.08
C GLY A 254 -3.26 -12.91 -7.70
N ARG A 255 -4.26 -13.56 -7.09
CA ARG A 255 -4.65 -13.25 -5.70
C ARG A 255 -3.64 -13.87 -4.76
N PHE A 256 -3.08 -13.07 -3.85
CA PHE A 256 -2.16 -13.57 -2.84
C PHE A 256 -2.87 -14.48 -1.83
N LEU A 257 -2.25 -15.61 -1.55
CA LEU A 257 -2.71 -16.64 -0.62
C LEU A 257 -1.76 -16.79 0.57
N ASP A 258 -0.49 -16.40 0.40
CA ASP A 258 0.51 -16.35 1.47
C ASP A 258 1.52 -15.26 1.10
N VAL A 259 1.98 -14.50 2.09
CA VAL A 259 3.01 -13.45 1.92
C VAL A 259 3.96 -13.50 3.11
N SER A 260 5.26 -13.49 2.83
CA SER A 260 6.32 -13.44 3.84
C SER A 260 7.33 -12.33 3.53
N ILE A 261 7.55 -11.42 4.49
CA ILE A 261 8.49 -10.29 4.37
C ILE A 261 9.40 -10.26 5.61
N VAL A 262 10.06 -11.38 5.89
CA VAL A 262 10.84 -11.55 7.14
C VAL A 262 12.32 -11.22 6.95
N TYR A 263 12.87 -11.48 5.76
CA TYR A 263 14.31 -11.44 5.53
C TYR A 263 14.76 -10.16 4.81
N GLY A 264 15.95 -9.68 5.19
CA GLY A 264 16.60 -8.57 4.51
C GLY A 264 17.16 -8.96 3.13
N GLY A 265 17.44 -7.95 2.31
CA GLY A 265 17.85 -8.11 0.92
C GLY A 265 19.19 -8.83 0.68
N SER A 266 19.96 -9.10 1.73
CA SER A 266 21.18 -9.91 1.64
C SER A 266 20.89 -11.42 1.54
N SER A 267 19.70 -11.87 1.94
CA SER A 267 19.30 -13.28 1.87
C SER A 267 18.96 -13.70 0.43
N SER A 268 18.93 -15.02 0.18
CA SER A 268 18.38 -15.58 -1.06
C SER A 268 16.90 -15.92 -0.88
N ASP A 269 16.16 -16.00 -2.00
CA ASP A 269 14.75 -16.45 -1.97
C ASP A 269 14.63 -17.86 -1.38
N LEU A 270 15.59 -18.76 -1.66
CA LEU A 270 15.64 -20.08 -1.06
C LEU A 270 15.69 -20.04 0.47
N LEU A 271 16.63 -19.26 1.04
CA LEU A 271 16.78 -19.18 2.50
C LEU A 271 15.58 -18.51 3.16
N ALA A 272 15.01 -17.48 2.51
CA ALA A 272 13.79 -16.85 2.98
C ALA A 272 12.63 -17.87 3.02
N PHE A 273 12.55 -18.72 1.99
CA PHE A 273 11.51 -19.73 1.89
C PHE A 273 11.69 -20.84 2.93
N GLU A 274 12.90 -21.37 3.09
CA GLU A 274 13.20 -22.44 4.05
C GLU A 274 12.81 -22.09 5.49
N LYS A 275 12.81 -20.81 5.81
CA LYS A 275 12.45 -20.29 7.13
C LYS A 275 11.05 -19.68 7.20
N SER A 276 10.31 -19.67 6.09
CA SER A 276 8.94 -19.16 6.03
C SER A 276 7.96 -20.05 6.81
N GLY A 277 6.88 -19.46 7.33
CA GLY A 277 5.79 -20.22 7.95
C GLY A 277 5.11 -21.18 6.96
N LEU A 278 5.06 -20.81 5.67
CA LEU A 278 4.55 -21.67 4.62
C LEU A 278 5.36 -22.97 4.51
N LYS A 279 6.70 -22.89 4.49
CA LYS A 279 7.56 -24.08 4.46
C LYS A 279 7.28 -25.02 5.62
N GLN A 280 7.15 -24.48 6.84
CA GLN A 280 6.84 -25.29 8.02
C GLN A 280 5.50 -26.01 7.87
N ARG A 281 4.48 -25.36 7.28
CA ARG A 281 3.18 -25.99 7.02
C ARG A 281 3.26 -27.05 5.92
N LEU A 282 4.05 -26.81 4.87
CA LEU A 282 4.30 -27.80 3.80
C LEU A 282 4.99 -29.05 4.35
N ASP A 283 5.99 -28.89 5.21
CA ASP A 283 6.67 -30.02 5.87
C ASP A 283 5.73 -30.81 6.79
N ARG A 284 4.70 -30.16 7.35
CA ARG A 284 3.62 -30.80 8.12
C ARG A 284 2.53 -31.45 7.27
N GLY A 285 2.66 -31.41 5.94
CA GLY A 285 1.75 -32.09 5.02
C GLY A 285 0.59 -31.24 4.50
N LEU A 286 0.69 -29.90 4.50
CA LEU A 286 -0.36 -29.00 3.97
C LEU A 286 -0.88 -29.36 2.58
N LEU A 287 -0.04 -29.95 1.72
CA LEU A 287 -0.38 -30.39 0.35
C LEU A 287 -0.30 -31.91 0.15
N ALA A 288 -0.05 -32.67 1.22
CA ALA A 288 0.22 -34.10 1.10
C ALA A 288 -1.01 -34.90 0.60
N GLU A 289 -2.20 -34.55 1.09
CA GLU A 289 -3.46 -35.19 0.70
C GLU A 289 -3.80 -34.93 -0.77
N THR A 290 -3.66 -33.69 -1.22
CA THR A 290 -4.03 -33.26 -2.58
C THR A 290 -2.97 -33.60 -3.64
N LYS A 291 -1.75 -33.96 -3.22
CA LYS A 291 -0.59 -34.21 -4.10
C LYS A 291 -0.30 -33.04 -5.06
N LEU A 292 -0.64 -31.82 -4.63
CA LEU A 292 -0.40 -30.61 -5.39
C LEU A 292 1.00 -30.07 -5.14
N VAL A 293 1.52 -29.32 -6.12
CA VAL A 293 2.87 -28.77 -6.11
C VAL A 293 2.83 -27.25 -6.32
N LEU A 294 3.70 -26.52 -5.62
CA LEU A 294 3.97 -25.11 -5.85
C LEU A 294 4.96 -24.95 -7.00
N PHE A 295 4.64 -24.10 -7.97
CA PHE A 295 5.54 -23.77 -9.06
C PHE A 295 6.30 -22.48 -8.77
N GLY A 296 7.62 -22.60 -8.65
CA GLY A 296 8.52 -21.51 -8.32
C GLY A 296 9.52 -21.17 -9.43
N ALA A 297 10.07 -19.97 -9.37
CA ALA A 297 11.21 -19.58 -10.20
C ALA A 297 12.48 -20.40 -9.86
N ASN A 298 13.52 -20.32 -10.67
CA ASN A 298 14.78 -21.07 -10.49
C ASN A 298 15.59 -20.64 -9.24
N ALA A 299 15.07 -19.74 -8.42
CA ALA A 299 15.64 -19.37 -7.14
C ALA A 299 15.25 -20.36 -6.02
N TYR A 300 14.32 -21.28 -6.27
CA TYR A 300 13.88 -22.32 -5.35
C TYR A 300 14.51 -23.69 -5.72
N LEU A 301 14.55 -24.62 -4.78
CA LEU A 301 14.97 -26.00 -5.01
C LEU A 301 13.77 -26.90 -5.29
N ASN A 302 13.95 -27.87 -6.18
CA ASN A 302 12.97 -28.92 -6.39
C ASN A 302 12.82 -29.78 -5.14
N SER A 303 11.57 -30.04 -4.76
CA SER A 303 11.21 -30.86 -3.61
C SER A 303 9.90 -31.60 -3.88
N LEU A 304 9.39 -32.34 -2.89
CA LEU A 304 8.09 -33.02 -2.99
C LEU A 304 6.89 -32.08 -3.20
N TYR A 305 7.05 -30.80 -2.87
CA TYR A 305 5.98 -29.79 -2.94
C TYR A 305 6.38 -28.51 -3.67
N ILE A 306 7.62 -28.39 -4.16
CA ILE A 306 8.03 -27.33 -5.09
C ILE A 306 8.61 -27.93 -6.36
N ALA A 307 8.12 -27.43 -7.50
CA ALA A 307 8.70 -27.62 -8.80
C ALA A 307 9.23 -26.29 -9.35
N THR A 308 10.45 -26.34 -9.85
CA THR A 308 11.08 -25.27 -10.62
C THR A 308 11.37 -25.79 -12.01
N ILE A 309 11.12 -24.95 -13.03
CA ILE A 309 11.33 -25.32 -14.42
C ILE A 309 12.79 -25.03 -14.78
N PRO A 310 13.61 -26.02 -15.17
CA PRO A 310 14.97 -25.77 -15.61
C PRO A 310 14.98 -24.84 -16.83
N LYS A 311 15.85 -23.82 -16.81
CA LYS A 311 16.01 -22.85 -17.92
C LYS A 311 16.38 -23.50 -19.27
N TYR A 312 16.84 -24.75 -19.27
CA TYR A 312 17.26 -25.47 -20.46
C TYR A 312 16.10 -26.06 -21.28
N PHE A 313 14.86 -25.97 -20.81
CA PHE A 313 13.66 -26.30 -21.60
C PHE A 313 13.17 -25.07 -22.39
N ARG A 314 14.05 -24.43 -23.17
CA ARG A 314 13.59 -23.58 -24.27
C ARG A 314 13.17 -24.52 -25.39
N ARG A 315 11.89 -24.43 -25.78
CA ARG A 315 11.38 -25.09 -26.99
C ARG A 315 12.37 -24.84 -28.14
N SER A 316 12.90 -25.92 -28.70
CA SER A 316 13.31 -25.96 -30.09
C SER A 316 12.03 -25.78 -30.92
N THR A 317 11.74 -24.53 -31.26
CA THR A 317 10.81 -24.14 -32.33
C THR A 317 11.58 -23.28 -33.29
#